data_AF-A0A811TY17-F1
#
_entry.id   AF-A0A811TY17-F1
#
_cell.length_a   1.000
_cell.length_b   1.000
_cell.length_c   1.000
_cell.angle_alpha   90.00
_cell.angle_beta   90.00
_cell.angle_gamma   90.00
#
_symmetry.space_group_name_H-M   'P 1'
#
loop_
_entity.id
_entity.type
_entity.pdbx_description
1 polymer ?
#
loop_
_entity_poly.entity_id
_entity_poly.type
_entity_poly.pdbx_seq_one_letter_code
_entity_poly.pdbx_strand_id
1 'polypeptide(L)'
;MNDIKRLKDQQRDKHPGFDSYLNCMTRALFTGLASFCLTFSGCYFTQKVIRTKIVYPLQYSVLVSAIVATGVSYKTTTTRTKACQAAWMAEEDAHTVLQEENY
;
A
#
# COMPACT_ATOMS: atom_id res chain seq x y z
N MET A 1 31.59 -8.02 3.92
CA MET A 1 30.45 -7.42 3.18
C MET A 1 29.69 -8.45 2.30
N ASN A 2 29.78 -9.76 2.58
CA ASN A 2 29.18 -10.83 1.76
C ASN A 2 28.03 -11.60 2.44
N ASP A 3 27.77 -11.37 3.73
CA ASP A 3 26.72 -12.11 4.45
C ASP A 3 25.29 -11.68 4.10
N ILE A 4 25.03 -10.38 3.91
CA ILE A 4 23.67 -9.86 3.65
C ILE A 4 23.05 -10.47 2.39
N LYS A 5 23.84 -10.60 1.30
CA LYS A 5 23.37 -11.22 0.06
C LYS A 5 23.07 -12.70 0.25
N ARG A 6 23.98 -13.43 0.89
CA ARG A 6 23.81 -14.86 1.18
C ARG A 6 22.60 -15.14 2.07
N LEU A 7 22.38 -14.31 3.08
CA LEU A 7 21.20 -14.38 3.95
C LEU A 7 19.92 -14.11 3.15
N LYS A 8 19.94 -13.11 2.26
CA LYS A 8 18.80 -12.80 1.37
C LYS A 8 18.49 -13.97 0.43
N ASP A 9 19.52 -14.58 -0.16
CA ASP A 9 19.38 -15.74 -1.04
C ASP A 9 18.85 -16.97 -0.27
N GLN A 10 19.36 -17.24 0.93
CA GLN A 10 18.86 -18.32 1.80
C GLN A 10 17.40 -18.13 2.24
N GLN A 11 16.98 -16.88 2.49
CA GLN A 11 15.59 -16.58 2.83
C GLN A 11 14.69 -16.68 1.58
N ARG A 12 15.22 -16.33 0.40
CA ARG A 12 14.50 -16.43 -0.87
C ARG A 12 14.28 -17.87 -1.31
N ASP A 13 15.24 -18.75 -1.06
CA ASP A 13 15.11 -20.20 -1.32
C ASP A 13 14.12 -20.86 -0.36
N LYS A 14 13.99 -20.35 0.88
CA LYS A 14 13.07 -20.90 1.88
C LYS A 14 11.61 -20.43 1.69
N HIS A 15 11.41 -19.26 1.09
CA HIS A 15 10.08 -18.70 0.79
C HIS A 15 10.03 -18.19 -0.67
N PRO A 16 9.84 -19.07 -1.66
CA PRO A 16 9.83 -18.70 -3.08
C PRO A 16 8.74 -17.67 -3.44
N GLY A 17 7.65 -17.60 -2.67
CA GLY A 17 6.58 -16.61 -2.83
C GLY A 17 6.88 -15.22 -2.24
N PHE A 18 7.94 -15.05 -1.45
CA PHE A 18 8.23 -13.81 -0.73
C PHE A 18 8.62 -12.64 -1.68
N ASP A 19 9.32 -12.93 -2.78
CA ASP A 19 9.69 -11.92 -3.77
C ASP A 19 8.45 -11.38 -4.51
N SER A 20 7.50 -12.26 -4.84
CA SER A 20 6.20 -11.89 -5.43
C SER A 20 5.36 -11.05 -4.46
N TYR A 21 5.32 -11.45 -3.19
CA TYR A 21 4.66 -10.68 -2.13
C TYR A 21 5.25 -9.27 -1.98
N LEU A 22 6.58 -9.14 -1.92
CA LEU A 22 7.24 -7.84 -1.82
C LEU A 22 6.97 -6.95 -3.03
N ASN A 23 7.02 -7.49 -4.24
CA ASN A 23 6.66 -6.75 -5.45
C ASN A 23 5.21 -6.26 -5.41
N CYS A 24 4.27 -7.11 -4.97
CA CYS A 24 2.87 -6.72 -4.79
C CYS A 24 2.71 -5.60 -3.75
N MET A 25 3.39 -5.72 -2.61
CA MET A 25 3.34 -4.75 -1.52
C MET A 25 3.93 -3.39 -1.94
N THR A 26 5.07 -3.38 -2.61
CA THR A 26 5.68 -2.14 -3.13
C THR A 26 4.75 -1.47 -4.15
N ARG A 27 4.14 -2.24 -5.06
CA ARG A 27 3.18 -1.70 -6.03
C ARG A 27 1.91 -1.14 -5.35
N ALA A 28 1.42 -1.81 -4.31
CA ALA A 28 0.31 -1.33 -3.50
C ALA A 28 0.65 0.00 -2.82
N LEU A 29 1.84 0.13 -2.22
CA LEU A 29 2.31 1.36 -1.59
C LEU A 29 2.46 2.51 -2.58
N PHE A 30 3.06 2.28 -3.74
CA PHE A 30 3.17 3.31 -4.79
C PHE A 30 1.79 3.74 -5.31
N THR A 31 0.85 2.82 -5.42
CA THR A 31 -0.53 3.13 -5.80
C THR A 31 -1.22 3.98 -4.73
N GLY A 32 -1.01 3.66 -3.45
CA GLY A 32 -1.48 4.45 -2.32
C GLY A 32 -0.93 5.87 -2.33
N LEU A 33 0.37 6.03 -2.56
CA LEU A 33 1.04 7.34 -2.69
C LEU A 33 0.48 8.14 -3.88
N ALA A 34 0.33 7.50 -5.05
CA ALA A 34 -0.24 8.15 -6.21
C ALA A 34 -1.69 8.62 -5.95
N SER A 35 -2.50 7.79 -5.30
CA SER A 35 -3.88 8.15 -4.92
C SER A 35 -3.93 9.31 -3.94
N PHE A 36 -2.98 9.38 -2.99
CA PHE A 36 -2.85 10.50 -2.06
C PHE A 36 -2.56 11.80 -2.81
N CYS A 37 -1.53 11.81 -3.67
CA CYS A 37 -1.12 13.00 -4.42
C CYS A 37 -2.24 13.50 -5.34
N LEU A 38 -2.88 12.60 -6.09
CA LEU A 38 -3.98 12.96 -6.99
C LEU A 38 -5.19 13.52 -6.23
N THR A 39 -5.56 12.90 -5.12
CA THR A 39 -6.67 13.35 -4.28
C THR A 39 -6.36 14.71 -3.66
N PHE A 40 -5.15 14.89 -3.14
CA PHE A 40 -4.72 16.14 -2.53
C PHE A 40 -4.73 17.29 -3.54
N SER A 41 -4.13 17.09 -4.72
CA SER A 41 -4.14 18.08 -5.79
C SER A 41 -5.56 18.37 -6.27
N GLY A 42 -6.38 17.35 -6.50
CA GLY A 42 -7.77 17.51 -6.93
C GLY A 42 -8.61 18.30 -5.93
N CYS A 43 -8.53 17.98 -4.64
CA CYS A 43 -9.22 18.71 -3.59
C CYS A 43 -8.72 20.15 -3.48
N TYR A 44 -7.41 20.38 -3.57
CA TYR A 44 -6.83 21.73 -3.50
C TYR A 44 -7.30 22.63 -4.64
N PHE A 45 -7.29 22.14 -5.89
CA PHE A 45 -7.81 22.88 -7.04
C PHE A 45 -9.31 23.16 -6.92
N THR A 46 -10.09 22.16 -6.50
CA THR A 46 -11.53 22.31 -6.31
C THR A 46 -11.85 23.38 -5.25
N GLN A 47 -11.13 23.34 -4.12
CA GLN A 47 -11.28 24.36 -3.06
C GLN A 47 -10.82 25.74 -3.52
N LYS A 48 -9.80 25.84 -4.38
CA LYS A 48 -9.36 27.12 -4.96
C LYS A 48 -10.42 27.74 -5.88
N VAL A 49 -11.12 26.93 -6.67
CA VAL A 49 -12.24 27.37 -7.52
C VAL A 49 -13.45 27.80 -6.67
N ILE A 50 -13.78 27.03 -5.63
CA ILE A 50 -14.88 27.35 -4.70
C ILE A 50 -14.58 28.66 -3.94
N ARG A 51 -13.32 28.93 -3.61
CA ARG A 51 -12.89 30.17 -2.95
C ARG A 51 -13.20 31.43 -3.77
N THR A 52 -13.27 31.33 -5.10
CA THR A 52 -13.70 32.43 -5.96
C THR A 52 -15.15 32.85 -5.69
N LYS A 53 -15.97 31.96 -5.12
CA LYS A 53 -17.38 32.20 -4.76
C LYS A 53 -17.62 32.39 -3.26
N ILE A 54 -16.83 31.76 -2.38
CA ILE A 54 -17.04 31.78 -0.92
C ILE A 54 -15.72 32.12 -0.23
N VAL A 55 -15.67 33.23 0.50
CA VAL A 55 -14.45 33.70 1.19
C VAL A 55 -14.21 32.87 2.45
N TYR A 56 -13.32 31.87 2.37
CA TYR A 56 -12.88 31.07 3.52
C TYR A 56 -11.34 31.09 3.68
N PRO A 57 -10.80 30.98 4.91
CA PRO A 57 -9.35 30.90 5.18
C PRO A 57 -8.67 29.67 4.56
N LEU A 58 -7.50 29.89 3.94
CA LEU A 58 -6.71 28.88 3.20
C LEU A 58 -6.28 27.66 4.06
N GLN A 59 -6.10 27.88 5.36
CA GLN A 59 -5.62 26.84 6.30
C GLN A 59 -6.61 25.67 6.40
N TYR A 60 -7.91 25.96 6.40
CA TYR A 60 -8.95 24.93 6.47
C TYR A 60 -9.05 24.11 5.20
N SER A 61 -8.82 24.73 4.04
CA SER A 61 -8.81 24.05 2.75
C SER A 61 -7.72 22.96 2.72
N VAL A 62 -6.49 23.32 3.08
CA VAL A 62 -5.35 22.38 3.11
C VAL A 62 -5.53 21.29 4.17
N LEU A 63 -6.07 21.62 5.34
CA LEU A 63 -6.35 20.63 6.38
C LEU A 63 -7.38 19.59 5.90
N VAL A 64 -8.48 20.04 5.31
CA VAL A 64 -9.53 19.16 4.79
C VAL A 64 -9.01 18.31 3.63
N SER A 65 -8.23 18.88 2.70
CA SER A 65 -7.66 18.10 1.60
C SER A 65 -6.67 17.04 2.09
N ALA A 66 -5.86 17.33 3.11
CA ALA A 66 -4.94 16.37 3.71
C ALA A 66 -5.68 15.23 4.43
N ILE A 67 -6.72 15.54 5.20
CA ILE A 67 -7.54 14.52 5.89
C ILE A 67 -8.21 13.59 4.87
N VAL A 68 -8.85 14.17 3.83
CA VAL A 68 -9.51 13.40 2.77
C VAL A 68 -8.50 12.53 2.01
N ALA A 69 -7.37 13.10 1.60
CA ALA A 69 -6.33 12.37 0.89
C ALA A 69 -5.76 11.21 1.74
N THR A 70 -5.56 11.43 3.04
CA THR A 70 -5.09 10.39 3.97
C THR A 70 -6.11 9.27 4.15
N GLY A 71 -7.40 9.60 4.24
CA GLY A 71 -8.46 8.60 4.32
C GLY A 71 -8.53 7.73 3.06
N VAL A 72 -8.48 8.35 1.89
CA VAL A 72 -8.51 7.66 0.59
C VAL A 72 -7.27 6.79 0.40
N SER A 73 -6.08 7.31 0.73
CA SER A 73 -4.84 6.57 0.60
C SER A 73 -4.77 5.41 1.59
N TYR A 74 -5.24 5.59 2.83
CA TYR A 74 -5.31 4.53 3.83
C TYR A 74 -6.26 3.41 3.38
N LYS A 75 -7.47 3.75 2.90
CA LYS A 75 -8.42 2.75 2.37
C LYS A 75 -7.84 2.00 1.18
N THR A 76 -7.27 2.71 0.20
CA THR A 76 -6.66 2.07 -0.98
C THR A 76 -5.50 1.17 -0.58
N THR A 77 -4.60 1.66 0.27
CA THR A 77 -3.42 0.90 0.70
C THR A 77 -3.84 -0.32 1.51
N THR A 78 -4.73 -0.18 2.49
CA THR A 78 -5.16 -1.32 3.31
C THR A 78 -5.86 -2.41 2.50
N THR A 79 -6.73 -2.07 1.56
CA THR A 79 -7.40 -3.06 0.70
C THR A 79 -6.38 -3.78 -0.19
N ARG A 80 -5.43 -3.06 -0.79
CA ARG A 80 -4.40 -3.65 -1.67
C ARG A 80 -3.41 -4.50 -0.88
N THR A 81 -2.95 -4.04 0.28
CA THR A 81 -2.05 -4.80 1.15
C THR A 81 -2.72 -6.08 1.65
N LYS A 82 -4.00 -6.03 2.05
CA LYS A 82 -4.75 -7.23 2.44
C LYS A 82 -4.87 -8.24 1.28
N ALA A 83 -5.08 -7.77 0.05
CA ALA A 83 -5.11 -8.64 -1.11
C ALA A 83 -3.73 -9.30 -1.39
N CYS A 84 -2.64 -8.54 -1.28
CA CYS A 84 -1.28 -9.10 -1.41
C CYS A 84 -0.98 -10.12 -0.30
N GLN A 85 -1.41 -9.85 0.94
CA GLN A 85 -1.25 -10.77 2.05
C GLN A 85 -2.08 -12.05 1.86
N ALA A 86 -3.33 -11.94 1.40
CA ALA A 86 -4.16 -13.11 1.12
C ALA A 86 -3.57 -13.98 0.00
N ALA A 87 -3.02 -13.36 -1.05
CA ALA A 87 -2.32 -14.08 -2.11
C ALA A 87 -1.08 -14.81 -1.57
N TRP A 88 -0.28 -14.16 -0.72
CA TRP A 88 0.89 -14.78 -0.11
C TRP A 88 0.51 -15.94 0.82
N MET A 89 -0.54 -15.79 1.63
CA MET A 89 -1.05 -16.87 2.48
C MET A 89 -1.58 -18.05 1.67
N ALA A 90 -2.22 -17.82 0.52
CA ALA A 90 -2.70 -18.91 -0.34
C ALA A 90 -1.55 -19.67 -1.01
N GLU A 91 -0.49 -18.97 -1.42
CA GLU A 91 0.73 -19.58 -1.96
C GLU A 91 1.50 -20.33 -0.86
N GLU A 92 1.61 -19.75 0.35
CA GLU A 92 2.23 -20.45 1.48
C GLU A 92 1.42 -21.65 1.91
N ASP A 93 0.09 -21.58 2.01
CA ASP A 93 -0.76 -22.73 2.38
C ASP A 93 -0.69 -23.85 1.33
N ALA A 94 -0.53 -23.51 0.05
CA ALA A 94 -0.29 -24.47 -1.03
C ALA A 94 1.12 -25.09 -1.01
N HIS A 95 2.08 -24.45 -0.33
CA HIS A 95 3.49 -24.86 -0.27
C HIS A 95 3.97 -25.27 1.13
N THR A 96 3.18 -25.09 2.19
CA THR A 96 3.50 -25.58 3.53
C THR A 96 3.24 -27.08 3.61
N VAL A 97 4.29 -27.78 4.01
CA VAL A 97 4.39 -29.21 4.34
C VAL A 97 3.49 -29.63 5.53
N LEU A 98 2.43 -28.87 5.86
CA LEU A 98 1.45 -29.21 6.90
C LEU A 98 0.30 -30.09 6.36
N GLN A 99 0.46 -30.67 5.17
CA GLN A 99 -0.37 -31.74 4.64
C GLN A 99 0.21 -33.16 4.87
N GLU A 100 1.22 -33.31 5.73
CA GLU A 100 1.66 -34.60 6.30
C GLU A 100 2.06 -34.28 7.75
N GLU A 101 1.25 -34.48 8.79
CA GLU A 101 0.87 -35.77 9.36
C GLU A 101 -0.46 -35.60 10.13
N ASN A 102 -1.56 -36.09 9.56
CA ASN A 102 -2.63 -36.65 10.38
C ASN A 102 -2.54 -38.17 10.21
N TYR A 103 -1.87 -38.83 11.16
CA TYR A 103 -2.05 -40.27 11.43
C TYR A 103 -3.12 -40.43 12.51
#